data_AF-A0A6P8VDR1-F1
#
_entry.id   AF-A0A6P8VDR1-F1
#
_cell.length_a   1.000
_cell.length_b   1.000
_cell.length_c   1.000
_cell.angle_alpha   90.00
_cell.angle_beta   90.00
_cell.angle_gamma   90.00
#
_symmetry.space_group_name_H-M   'P 1'
#
loop_
_entity.id
_entity.type
_entity.pdbx_description
1 polymer ?
#
loop_
_entity_poly.entity_id
_entity_poly.type
_entity_poly.pdbx_seq_one_letter_code
_entity_poly.pdbx_strand_id
1 'polypeptide(L)'
;MEKVLLIIIALSGLSAVSSHAERQYHFVYEAKNMSEAQRYCREKHTDLATVDSEEVVKLLNDMAGQHNQTQASTDRGKIEFRPWEFGRPSNEHDDQCTYLDSYKTGTWFNYDCNHALQAICFDVTGPNATFVLIESYMTWTDAQSYCREHHTDLASVRNLTENQQIVELVSGGFYWIGLYRDSWKWSDGSNSSFKYWADYKPNYIALKVCVAVAFDNSGKWEDLDCGLKKPFICYGPVVPVSMQVIKVRVQEPNGVDLNDQAFLDAMLVEAKKNLRAQGLDDNVQVAWRKQPDGQVFHKEEEEKKKKRDEL
;
A
#
# COMPACT_ATOMS: atom_id res chain seq x y z
N MET A 1 27.66 -38.70 15.27
CA MET A 1 26.45 -38.48 14.45
C MET A 1 26.33 -36.99 14.20
N GLU A 2 26.54 -36.55 12.96
CA GLU A 2 26.34 -35.14 12.58
C GLU A 2 24.83 -34.90 12.43
N LYS A 3 24.31 -33.80 13.01
CA LYS A 3 22.91 -33.38 12.82
C LYS A 3 22.88 -32.22 11.82
N VAL A 4 21.96 -32.28 10.85
CA VAL A 4 21.81 -31.26 9.78
C VAL A 4 20.57 -30.40 10.06
N LEU A 5 20.73 -29.11 9.85
CA LEU A 5 19.75 -28.05 10.13
C LEU A 5 19.48 -27.25 8.86
N LEU A 6 18.26 -26.71 8.72
CA LEU A 6 17.88 -25.77 7.67
C LEU A 6 17.41 -24.44 8.30
N ILE A 7 18.21 -23.39 8.20
CA ILE A 7 17.83 -22.00 8.50
C ILE A 7 17.20 -21.39 7.26
N ILE A 8 16.09 -20.67 7.41
CA ILE A 8 15.59 -19.79 6.34
C ILE A 8 16.07 -18.37 6.63
N ILE A 9 16.68 -17.76 5.62
CA ILE A 9 17.01 -16.34 5.54
C ILE A 9 16.14 -15.73 4.45
N ALA A 10 15.37 -14.71 4.79
CA ALA A 10 14.69 -13.89 3.80
C ALA A 10 15.64 -12.78 3.33
N LEU A 11 16.34 -12.94 2.20
CA LEU A 11 17.11 -11.82 1.66
C LEU A 11 16.15 -10.79 1.05
N SER A 12 16.06 -9.62 1.67
CA SER A 12 15.55 -8.39 1.05
C SER A 12 16.59 -7.93 0.02
N GLY A 13 16.19 -7.73 -1.24
CA GLY A 13 17.11 -7.43 -2.34
C GLY A 13 16.58 -6.39 -3.31
N LEU A 14 17.34 -5.29 -3.41
CA LEU A 14 17.45 -4.25 -4.46
C LEU A 14 16.16 -3.59 -5.00
N SER A 15 16.00 -2.33 -4.60
CA SER A 15 15.14 -1.33 -5.23
C SER A 15 15.74 -0.82 -6.54
N ALA A 16 14.94 -0.84 -7.61
CA ALA A 16 14.63 0.33 -8.44
C ALA A 16 13.88 -0.11 -9.71
N VAL A 17 12.56 -0.04 -9.65
CA VAL A 17 11.80 0.45 -10.80
C VAL A 17 10.91 1.54 -10.24
N SER A 18 11.27 2.80 -10.47
CA SER A 18 10.30 3.90 -10.40
C SER A 18 9.34 3.69 -11.57
N SER A 19 8.41 2.76 -11.42
CA SER A 19 7.24 2.73 -12.28
C SER A 19 6.31 3.77 -11.68
N HIS A 20 6.25 4.94 -12.32
CA HIS A 20 5.18 5.87 -12.03
C HIS A 20 3.86 5.10 -12.16
N ALA A 21 2.98 5.27 -11.19
CA ALA A 21 1.64 4.72 -11.19
C ALA A 21 0.96 5.04 -12.54
N GLU A 22 0.82 4.05 -13.42
CA GLU A 22 0.14 4.22 -14.70
C GLU A 22 -1.37 4.10 -14.45
N ARG A 23 -2.17 4.94 -15.12
CA ARG A 23 -3.62 4.90 -14.99
C ARG A 23 -4.22 4.19 -16.18
N GLN A 24 -4.93 3.10 -15.92
CA GLN A 24 -5.80 2.47 -16.90
C GLN A 24 -7.23 2.99 -16.69
N TYR A 25 -7.96 3.27 -17.75
CA TYR A 25 -9.31 3.82 -17.67
C TYR A 25 -10.35 2.82 -18.19
N HIS A 26 -11.54 2.82 -17.60
CA HIS A 26 -12.61 1.88 -17.88
C HIS A 26 -13.95 2.61 -18.04
N PHE A 27 -14.56 2.50 -19.22
CA PHE A 27 -15.86 3.10 -19.49
C PHE A 27 -17.00 2.22 -18.96
N VAL A 28 -17.91 2.82 -18.20
CA VAL A 28 -19.10 2.19 -17.64
C VAL A 28 -20.32 2.60 -18.46
N TYR A 29 -20.82 1.66 -19.25
CA TYR A 29 -21.94 1.90 -20.18
C TYR A 29 -23.29 2.12 -19.47
N GLU A 30 -23.48 1.51 -18.31
CA GLU A 30 -24.72 1.65 -17.54
C GLU A 30 -24.75 3.02 -16.87
N ALA A 31 -25.80 3.80 -17.13
CA ALA A 31 -25.98 5.11 -16.52
C ALA A 31 -26.26 4.97 -15.02
N LYS A 32 -25.54 5.73 -14.20
CA LYS A 32 -25.63 5.70 -12.73
C LYS A 32 -25.63 7.12 -12.19
N ASN A 33 -26.28 7.38 -11.05
CA ASN A 33 -26.10 8.67 -10.37
C ASN A 33 -24.68 8.76 -9.77
N MET A 34 -24.26 9.94 -9.32
CA MET A 34 -22.87 10.14 -8.88
C MET A 34 -22.46 9.19 -7.74
N SER A 35 -23.36 8.97 -6.78
CA SER A 35 -23.10 8.09 -5.64
C SER A 35 -22.99 6.62 -6.06
N GLU A 36 -23.84 6.18 -6.99
CA GLU A 36 -23.81 4.83 -7.54
C GLU A 36 -22.60 4.58 -8.42
N ALA A 37 -22.24 5.53 -9.28
CA ALA A 37 -21.08 5.46 -10.14
C ALA A 37 -19.78 5.40 -9.32
N GLN A 38 -19.67 6.25 -8.30
CA GLN A 38 -18.53 6.22 -7.37
C GLN A 38 -18.44 4.89 -6.62
N ARG A 39 -19.57 4.40 -6.08
CA ARG A 39 -19.61 3.10 -5.40
C ARG A 39 -19.19 1.98 -6.34
N TYR A 40 -19.75 1.96 -7.56
CA TYR A 40 -19.41 0.97 -8.57
C TYR A 40 -17.92 0.99 -8.92
N CYS A 41 -17.36 2.17 -9.20
CA CYS A 41 -15.94 2.30 -9.51
C CYS A 41 -15.07 1.85 -8.33
N ARG A 42 -15.44 2.12 -7.09
CA ARG A 42 -14.67 1.68 -5.90
C ARG A 42 -14.81 0.19 -5.59
N GLU A 43 -15.90 -0.43 -6.02
CA GLU A 43 -16.13 -1.87 -5.87
C GLU A 43 -15.41 -2.70 -6.95
N LYS A 44 -15.23 -2.14 -8.15
CA LYS A 44 -14.73 -2.87 -9.33
C LYS A 44 -13.37 -2.39 -9.84
N HIS A 45 -13.00 -1.16 -9.51
CA HIS A 45 -11.80 -0.45 -9.95
C HIS A 45 -11.21 0.34 -8.78
N THR A 46 -10.30 1.28 -9.04
CA THR A 46 -9.74 2.15 -7.99
C THR A 46 -10.73 3.24 -7.56
N ASP A 47 -11.17 4.12 -8.46
CA ASP A 47 -12.22 5.12 -8.21
C ASP A 47 -12.73 5.71 -9.55
N LEU A 48 -13.63 6.70 -9.51
CA LEU A 48 -13.99 7.52 -10.66
C LEU A 48 -12.77 8.24 -11.24
N ALA A 49 -12.64 8.23 -12.57
CA ALA A 49 -11.57 8.88 -13.31
C ALA A 49 -11.38 10.32 -12.83
N THR A 50 -10.16 10.66 -12.44
CA THR A 50 -9.84 12.00 -11.96
C THR A 50 -9.22 12.80 -13.09
N VAL A 51 -9.85 13.91 -13.46
CA VAL A 51 -9.36 14.80 -14.52
C VAL A 51 -8.39 15.81 -13.92
N ASP A 52 -7.10 15.72 -14.27
CA ASP A 52 -6.06 16.57 -13.70
C ASP A 52 -5.02 17.10 -14.70
N SER A 53 -5.23 16.86 -16.00
CA SER A 53 -4.38 17.33 -17.11
C SER A 53 -5.14 17.30 -18.44
N GLU A 54 -4.63 18.01 -19.45
CA GLU A 54 -5.21 18.06 -20.79
C GLU A 54 -5.09 16.70 -21.51
N GLU A 55 -4.03 15.95 -21.23
CA GLU A 55 -3.81 14.60 -21.75
C GLU A 55 -4.89 13.64 -21.27
N VAL A 56 -5.26 13.70 -19.99
CA VAL A 56 -6.35 12.90 -19.43
C VAL A 56 -7.68 13.29 -20.04
N VAL A 57 -7.93 14.59 -20.29
CA VAL A 57 -9.14 15.04 -20.98
C VAL A 57 -9.27 14.44 -22.37
N LYS A 58 -8.19 14.47 -23.17
CA LYS A 58 -8.19 13.90 -24.53
C LYS A 58 -8.47 12.40 -24.50
N LEU A 59 -7.80 11.68 -23.60
CA LEU A 59 -7.98 10.24 -23.44
C LEU A 59 -9.41 9.87 -23.04
N LEU A 60 -10.00 10.57 -22.08
CA LEU A 60 -11.37 10.32 -21.64
C LEU A 60 -12.40 10.63 -22.74
N ASN A 61 -12.17 11.68 -23.54
CA ASN A 61 -13.00 12.00 -24.70
C ASN A 61 -12.97 10.90 -25.76
N ASP A 62 -11.77 10.40 -26.10
CA ASP A 62 -11.61 9.31 -27.08
C ASP A 62 -12.33 8.03 -26.60
N MET A 63 -12.29 7.75 -25.30
CA MET A 63 -12.97 6.61 -24.69
C MET A 63 -14.50 6.75 -24.64
N ALA A 64 -15.01 7.97 -24.45
CA ALA A 64 -16.44 8.23 -24.40
C ALA A 64 -17.13 8.04 -25.77
N GLY A 65 -16.38 8.12 -26.87
CA GLY A 65 -16.88 7.85 -28.22
C GLY A 65 -18.08 8.72 -28.60
N GLN A 66 -19.21 8.11 -28.97
CA GLN A 66 -20.47 8.80 -29.32
C GLN A 66 -21.42 9.02 -28.12
N HIS A 67 -21.00 8.71 -26.89
CA HIS A 67 -21.84 8.91 -25.72
C HIS A 67 -21.72 10.36 -25.21
N ASN A 68 -22.84 11.07 -25.24
CA ASN A 68 -22.89 12.53 -25.21
C ASN A 68 -22.45 13.18 -23.88
N GLN A 69 -22.37 12.45 -22.76
CA GLN A 69 -22.00 12.98 -21.43
C GLN A 69 -21.42 11.87 -20.52
N THR A 70 -20.34 12.15 -19.78
CA THR A 70 -19.70 11.17 -18.86
C THR A 70 -19.32 11.75 -17.50
N GLN A 71 -19.48 10.95 -16.46
CA GLN A 71 -19.09 11.27 -15.10
C GLN A 71 -17.59 11.00 -14.90
N ALA A 72 -16.91 12.02 -14.40
CA ALA A 72 -15.53 11.96 -13.94
C ALA A 72 -15.42 12.77 -12.63
N SER A 73 -14.57 12.32 -11.71
CA SER A 73 -14.27 13.04 -10.47
C SER A 73 -13.29 14.19 -10.75
N THR A 74 -13.43 15.29 -10.03
CA THR A 74 -12.47 16.39 -10.07
C THR A 74 -11.52 16.28 -8.91
N ASP A 75 -10.22 16.39 -9.18
CA ASP A 75 -9.22 16.53 -8.10
C ASP A 75 -9.39 17.92 -7.49
N ARG A 76 -10.13 18.00 -6.37
CA ARG A 76 -10.28 19.27 -5.63
C ARG A 76 -8.94 19.81 -5.10
N GLY A 77 -7.85 19.03 -5.13
CA GLY A 77 -6.52 19.36 -4.63
C GLY A 77 -5.54 19.94 -5.67
N LYS A 78 -5.86 19.92 -6.97
CA LYS A 78 -5.06 20.59 -8.02
C LYS A 78 -5.78 21.85 -8.50
N ILE A 79 -5.25 23.01 -8.11
CA ILE A 79 -5.86 24.32 -8.37
C ILE A 79 -5.63 24.77 -9.83
N GLU A 80 -4.62 24.24 -10.51
CA GLU A 80 -4.11 24.77 -11.77
C GLU A 80 -4.85 24.27 -13.03
N PHE A 81 -5.54 23.13 -12.98
CA PHE A 81 -6.27 22.58 -14.13
C PHE A 81 -7.77 22.48 -13.86
N ARG A 82 -8.53 23.46 -14.34
CA ARG A 82 -9.99 23.58 -14.16
C ARG A 82 -10.65 24.11 -15.43
N PRO A 83 -10.83 23.27 -16.47
CA PRO A 83 -11.41 23.69 -17.74
C PRO A 83 -12.94 23.84 -17.61
N TRP A 84 -13.43 24.73 -16.76
CA TRP A 84 -14.87 24.97 -16.64
C TRP A 84 -15.47 25.48 -17.95
N GLU A 85 -16.68 25.03 -18.27
CA GLU A 85 -17.46 25.65 -19.34
C GLU A 85 -17.71 27.14 -19.02
N PHE A 86 -17.76 27.98 -20.05
CA PHE A 86 -17.94 29.42 -19.86
C PHE A 86 -19.19 29.72 -19.02
N GLY A 87 -19.00 30.45 -17.90
CA GLY A 87 -20.07 30.77 -16.96
C GLY A 87 -20.34 29.70 -15.88
N ARG A 88 -19.52 28.65 -15.80
CA ARG A 88 -19.55 27.62 -14.74
C ARG A 88 -18.34 27.76 -13.80
N PRO A 89 -18.43 27.25 -12.54
CA PRO A 89 -19.62 26.68 -11.90
C PRO A 89 -20.71 27.73 -11.65
N SER A 90 -21.97 27.35 -11.82
CA SER A 90 -23.10 28.20 -11.40
C SER A 90 -23.31 28.07 -9.89
N ASN A 91 -23.49 29.21 -9.20
CA ASN A 91 -23.64 29.27 -7.74
C ASN A 91 -25.08 29.01 -7.28
N GLU A 92 -25.91 28.37 -8.10
CA GLU A 92 -27.36 28.37 -7.89
C GLU A 92 -27.82 27.33 -6.85
N HIS A 93 -27.04 26.26 -6.60
CA HIS A 93 -27.36 25.25 -5.58
C HIS A 93 -26.09 24.58 -5.01
N ASP A 94 -26.09 24.26 -3.70
CA ASP A 94 -24.99 23.57 -2.99
C ASP A 94 -24.86 22.07 -3.35
N ASP A 95 -25.90 21.46 -3.96
CA ASP A 95 -25.98 20.02 -4.26
C ASP A 95 -25.62 19.66 -5.71
N GLN A 96 -24.60 20.31 -6.27
CA GLN A 96 -24.19 20.06 -7.66
C GLN A 96 -22.90 19.26 -7.77
N CYS A 97 -22.96 18.19 -8.57
CA CYS A 97 -21.83 17.32 -8.87
C CYS A 97 -21.12 17.82 -10.13
N THR A 98 -19.82 17.57 -10.23
CA THR A 98 -19.03 17.93 -11.42
C THR A 98 -19.01 16.79 -12.43
N TYR A 99 -19.20 17.14 -13.69
CA TYR A 99 -19.26 16.23 -14.82
C TYR A 99 -18.32 16.70 -15.93
N LEU A 100 -17.83 15.76 -16.72
CA LEU A 100 -17.00 16.04 -17.90
C LEU A 100 -17.91 16.09 -19.12
N ASP A 101 -17.91 17.22 -19.83
CA ASP A 101 -18.54 17.34 -21.14
C ASP A 101 -17.62 16.75 -22.21
N SER A 102 -17.83 15.47 -22.48
CA SER A 102 -17.11 14.72 -23.52
C SER A 102 -17.55 15.08 -24.95
N TYR A 103 -18.59 15.91 -25.13
CA TYR A 103 -19.18 16.22 -26.45
C TYR A 103 -18.41 17.27 -27.25
N LYS A 104 -17.72 18.24 -26.61
CA LYS A 104 -17.13 19.40 -27.33
C LYS A 104 -15.66 19.65 -27.07
N THR A 105 -15.28 19.82 -25.81
CA THR A 105 -13.96 20.36 -25.45
C THR A 105 -13.34 19.69 -24.21
N GLY A 106 -14.05 18.76 -23.57
CA GLY A 106 -13.63 18.18 -22.30
C GLY A 106 -13.71 19.18 -21.14
N THR A 107 -14.63 20.14 -21.24
CA THR A 107 -14.90 21.12 -20.19
C THR A 107 -15.70 20.54 -19.05
N TRP A 108 -15.55 21.11 -17.86
CA TRP A 108 -16.31 20.72 -16.68
C TRP A 108 -17.60 21.51 -16.58
N PHE A 109 -18.67 20.84 -16.16
CA PHE A 109 -19.93 21.48 -15.80
C PHE A 109 -20.48 20.92 -14.49
N ASN A 110 -21.29 21.72 -13.79
CA ASN A 110 -21.98 21.30 -12.57
C ASN A 110 -23.46 21.01 -12.86
N TYR A 111 -23.96 19.86 -12.36
CA TYR A 111 -25.32 19.37 -12.61
C TYR A 111 -25.88 18.58 -11.41
N ASP A 112 -27.17 18.22 -11.46
CA ASP A 112 -27.85 17.44 -10.40
C ASP A 112 -27.15 16.09 -10.17
N CYS A 113 -26.68 15.87 -8.94
CA CYS A 113 -25.99 14.64 -8.50
C CYS A 113 -26.82 13.36 -8.69
N ASN A 114 -28.15 13.47 -8.71
CA ASN A 114 -29.06 12.34 -8.92
C ASN A 114 -29.24 11.97 -10.39
N HIS A 115 -28.73 12.78 -11.31
CA HIS A 115 -28.83 12.51 -12.74
C HIS A 115 -27.96 11.31 -13.13
N ALA A 116 -28.58 10.33 -13.78
CA ALA A 116 -27.89 9.11 -14.19
C ALA A 116 -27.14 9.33 -15.51
N LEU A 117 -25.82 9.24 -15.48
CA LEU A 117 -24.94 9.34 -16.66
C LEU A 117 -23.94 8.19 -16.69
N GLN A 118 -23.34 7.92 -17.85
CA GLN A 118 -22.24 6.96 -17.98
C GLN A 118 -21.04 7.45 -17.17
N ALA A 119 -20.25 6.54 -16.61
CA ALA A 119 -19.08 6.89 -15.79
C ALA A 119 -17.79 6.37 -16.42
N ILE A 120 -16.68 7.03 -16.11
CA ILE A 120 -15.35 6.47 -16.41
C ILE A 120 -14.69 6.19 -15.06
N CYS A 121 -14.31 4.94 -14.83
CA CYS A 121 -13.47 4.54 -13.70
C CYS A 121 -12.00 4.57 -14.13
N PHE A 122 -11.10 4.65 -13.17
CA PHE A 122 -9.69 4.38 -13.41
C PHE A 122 -9.18 3.31 -12.46
N ASP A 123 -8.17 2.58 -12.93
CA ASP A 123 -7.31 1.73 -12.16
C ASP A 123 -5.91 2.33 -12.13
N VAL A 124 -5.28 2.29 -10.96
CA VAL A 124 -3.86 2.61 -10.85
C VAL A 124 -3.08 1.31 -11.01
N THR A 125 -2.59 1.05 -12.22
CA THR A 125 -1.58 0.01 -12.47
C THR A 125 -0.23 0.52 -12.00
N GLY A 126 0.05 0.29 -10.72
CA GLY A 126 1.40 0.34 -10.14
C GLY A 126 1.88 -1.07 -9.80
N PRO A 127 3.13 -1.26 -9.35
CA PRO A 127 3.51 -2.54 -8.78
C PRO A 127 2.54 -2.83 -7.63
N ASN A 128 2.14 -4.10 -7.48
CA ASN A 128 1.50 -4.55 -6.24
C ASN A 128 2.35 -4.00 -5.09
N ALA A 129 1.79 -3.11 -4.28
CA ALA A 129 2.54 -2.49 -3.21
C ALA A 129 2.50 -3.47 -2.03
N THR A 130 3.65 -3.84 -1.49
CA THR A 130 3.67 -4.52 -0.18
C THR A 130 3.67 -3.45 0.88
N PHE A 131 2.64 -3.46 1.73
CA PHE A 131 2.58 -2.61 2.92
C PHE A 131 3.47 -3.21 4.01
N VAL A 132 4.31 -2.37 4.62
CA VAL A 132 5.27 -2.76 5.65
C VAL A 132 4.99 -1.96 6.90
N LEU A 133 4.69 -2.68 7.99
CA LEU A 133 4.48 -2.09 9.30
C LEU A 133 5.82 -1.76 9.96
N ILE A 134 5.96 -0.52 10.44
CA ILE A 134 7.08 -0.09 11.26
C ILE A 134 6.55 0.33 12.64
N GLU A 135 6.93 -0.42 13.67
CA GLU A 135 6.46 -0.22 15.05
C GLU A 135 7.18 0.92 15.80
N SER A 136 8.14 1.59 15.15
CA SER A 136 8.89 2.72 15.72
C SER A 136 8.03 3.98 15.79
N TYR A 137 8.11 4.71 16.90
CA TYR A 137 7.31 5.91 17.13
C TYR A 137 8.01 7.16 16.59
N MET A 138 7.54 7.67 15.45
CA MET A 138 8.14 8.81 14.75
C MET A 138 7.10 9.89 14.44
N THR A 139 7.55 11.14 14.28
CA THR A 139 6.70 12.20 13.72
C THR A 139 6.37 11.86 12.27
N TRP A 140 5.32 12.45 11.69
CA TRP A 140 4.94 12.12 10.32
C TRP A 140 6.09 12.39 9.32
N THR A 141 6.81 13.50 9.48
CA THR A 141 7.95 13.85 8.61
C THR A 141 9.12 12.88 8.77
N ASP A 142 9.43 12.47 10.01
CA ASP A 142 10.49 11.51 10.27
C ASP A 142 10.12 10.13 9.71
N ALA A 143 8.87 9.71 9.88
CA ALA A 143 8.32 8.47 9.35
C ALA A 143 8.38 8.44 7.80
N GLN A 144 8.02 9.54 7.14
CA GLN A 144 8.17 9.68 5.69
C GLN A 144 9.62 9.53 5.25
N SER A 145 10.53 10.20 5.95
CA SER A 145 11.97 10.13 5.65
C SER A 145 12.48 8.71 5.79
N TYR A 146 12.10 8.02 6.88
CA TYR A 146 12.40 6.61 7.08
C TYR A 146 11.88 5.73 5.94
N CYS A 147 10.60 5.89 5.55
CA CYS A 147 10.04 5.09 4.46
C CYS A 147 10.73 5.35 3.12
N ARG A 148 11.22 6.56 2.85
CA ARG A 148 11.98 6.87 1.62
C ARG A 148 13.42 6.36 1.66
N GLU A 149 13.99 6.24 2.85
CA GLU A 149 15.34 5.68 3.04
C GLU A 149 15.34 4.15 2.90
N HIS A 150 14.31 3.48 3.42
CA HIS A 150 14.26 2.02 3.52
C HIS A 150 13.25 1.33 2.58
N HIS A 151 12.28 2.07 2.02
CA HIS A 151 11.19 1.58 1.18
C HIS A 151 10.91 2.57 0.02
N THR A 152 9.67 2.70 -0.44
CA THR A 152 9.28 3.72 -1.43
C THR A 152 8.84 5.03 -0.75
N ASP A 153 7.77 5.00 0.03
CA ASP A 153 7.23 6.15 0.79
C ASP A 153 6.26 5.63 1.88
N LEU A 154 5.67 6.53 2.67
CA LEU A 154 4.49 6.22 3.49
C LEU A 154 3.34 5.70 2.63
N ALA A 155 2.58 4.76 3.17
CA ALA A 155 1.49 4.09 2.46
C ALA A 155 0.50 5.08 1.83
N SER A 156 0.35 4.99 0.50
CA SER A 156 -0.80 5.53 -0.21
C SER A 156 -1.91 4.50 -0.23
N VAL A 157 -3.14 4.89 0.15
CA VAL A 157 -4.29 3.97 0.11
C VAL A 157 -5.16 4.32 -1.10
N ARG A 158 -5.13 3.45 -2.10
CA ARG A 158 -5.74 3.70 -3.42
C ARG A 158 -7.21 3.28 -3.46
N ASN A 159 -7.58 2.25 -2.72
CA ASN A 159 -8.93 1.68 -2.71
C ASN A 159 -9.22 0.95 -1.39
N LEU A 160 -10.44 0.41 -1.27
CA LEU A 160 -10.87 -0.32 -0.08
C LEU A 160 -10.06 -1.60 0.14
N THR A 161 -9.65 -2.30 -0.92
CA THR A 161 -8.86 -3.54 -0.81
C THR A 161 -7.50 -3.26 -0.16
N GLU A 162 -6.83 -2.19 -0.54
CA GLU A 162 -5.58 -1.78 0.11
C GLU A 162 -5.79 -1.35 1.56
N ASN A 163 -6.89 -0.65 1.83
CA ASN A 163 -7.25 -0.31 3.20
C ASN A 163 -7.45 -1.57 4.05
N GLN A 164 -8.08 -2.61 3.47
CA GLN A 164 -8.26 -3.90 4.13
C GLN A 164 -6.93 -4.63 4.35
N GLN A 165 -6.03 -4.64 3.37
CA GLN A 165 -4.68 -5.19 3.53
C GLN A 165 -3.93 -4.52 4.68
N ILE A 166 -4.03 -3.19 4.78
CA ILE A 166 -3.46 -2.43 5.89
C ILE A 166 -4.11 -2.82 7.23
N VAL A 167 -5.44 -3.03 7.26
CA VAL A 167 -6.18 -3.50 8.44
C VAL A 167 -5.73 -4.89 8.91
N GLU A 168 -5.34 -5.77 7.99
CA GLU A 168 -4.85 -7.10 8.33
C GLU A 168 -3.43 -7.10 8.92
N LEU A 169 -2.65 -6.02 8.75
CA LEU A 169 -1.25 -5.95 9.21
C LEU A 169 -1.09 -5.63 10.70
N VAL A 170 -2.09 -5.07 11.35
CA VAL A 170 -1.96 -4.52 12.71
C VAL A 170 -3.20 -4.77 13.55
N SER A 171 -3.00 -4.78 14.87
CA SER A 171 -4.07 -4.91 15.85
C SER A 171 -4.16 -3.64 16.71
N GLY A 172 -5.10 -2.76 16.39
CA GLY A 172 -5.47 -1.58 17.19
C GLY A 172 -4.45 -0.43 17.18
N GLY A 173 -4.92 0.78 17.47
CA GLY A 173 -4.10 2.00 17.56
C GLY A 173 -4.10 2.87 16.29
N PHE A 174 -3.23 3.89 16.28
CA PHE A 174 -3.12 4.88 15.20
C PHE A 174 -1.76 4.78 14.50
N TYR A 175 -1.75 4.69 13.17
CA TYR A 175 -0.52 4.53 12.39
C TYR A 175 -0.47 5.52 11.24
N TRP A 176 0.67 6.17 11.04
CA TRP A 176 0.82 7.14 9.96
C TRP A 176 0.73 6.49 8.57
N ILE A 177 0.02 7.19 7.68
CA ILE A 177 -0.03 6.94 6.24
C ILE A 177 0.33 8.23 5.48
N GLY A 178 0.52 8.13 4.17
CA GLY A 178 1.10 9.21 3.35
C GLY A 178 0.21 10.43 3.10
N LEU A 179 -1.02 10.47 3.61
CA LEU A 179 -1.95 11.57 3.34
C LEU A 179 -1.70 12.76 4.29
N TYR A 180 -1.60 13.98 3.74
CA TYR A 180 -1.35 15.21 4.51
C TYR A 180 -2.08 16.46 3.94
N ARG A 181 -2.21 17.52 4.77
CA ARG A 181 -3.17 18.62 4.58
C ARG A 181 -2.76 19.80 3.68
N ASP A 182 -1.60 19.83 3.01
CA ASP A 182 -1.32 20.96 2.09
C ASP A 182 -2.28 20.98 0.88
N SER A 183 -2.78 19.82 0.43
CA SER A 183 -3.91 19.73 -0.51
C SER A 183 -4.63 18.37 -0.48
N TRP A 184 -4.63 17.66 0.66
CA TRP A 184 -5.06 16.24 0.73
C TRP A 184 -4.34 15.35 -0.29
N LYS A 185 -3.05 15.59 -0.44
CA LYS A 185 -2.16 14.87 -1.36
C LYS A 185 -1.49 13.72 -0.62
N TRP A 186 -1.22 12.68 -1.37
CA TRP A 186 -0.35 11.60 -0.91
C TRP A 186 1.11 12.03 -1.03
N SER A 187 1.92 11.62 -0.06
CA SER A 187 3.35 11.93 0.05
C SER A 187 4.15 11.45 -1.14
N ASP A 188 3.72 10.35 -1.74
CA ASP A 188 4.32 9.74 -2.93
C ASP A 188 3.88 10.38 -4.25
N GLY A 189 2.99 11.38 -4.21
CA GLY A 189 2.44 12.04 -5.39
C GLY A 189 1.35 11.24 -6.11
N SER A 190 0.91 10.10 -5.56
CA SER A 190 -0.20 9.35 -6.12
C SER A 190 -1.48 10.18 -6.10
N ASN A 191 -2.30 10.03 -7.14
CA ASN A 191 -3.51 10.82 -7.32
C ASN A 191 -4.78 9.97 -7.07
N SER A 192 -4.84 9.38 -5.86
CA SER A 192 -6.02 8.67 -5.36
C SER A 192 -6.97 9.62 -4.62
N SER A 193 -8.22 9.65 -5.08
CA SER A 193 -9.36 10.33 -4.43
C SER A 193 -10.02 9.50 -3.32
N PHE A 194 -9.58 8.26 -3.10
CA PHE A 194 -10.13 7.40 -2.07
C PHE A 194 -9.88 8.03 -0.70
N LYS A 195 -10.96 8.10 0.11
CA LYS A 195 -10.93 8.59 1.48
C LYS A 195 -11.78 7.67 2.33
N TYR A 196 -11.22 7.19 3.45
CA TYR A 196 -11.92 6.29 4.37
C TYR A 196 -12.02 6.91 5.77
N TRP A 197 -12.48 8.16 5.84
CA TRP A 197 -12.54 8.95 7.07
C TRP A 197 -13.40 8.32 8.17
N ALA A 198 -12.98 8.52 9.41
CA ALA A 198 -13.81 8.33 10.59
C ALA A 198 -14.99 9.30 10.58
N ASP A 199 -16.06 8.94 11.31
CA ASP A 199 -17.24 9.78 11.39
C ASP A 199 -16.84 11.15 11.98
N TYR A 200 -17.36 12.23 11.38
CA TYR A 200 -17.04 13.62 11.74
C TYR A 200 -15.59 14.06 11.47
N LYS A 201 -14.81 13.29 10.68
CA LYS A 201 -13.47 13.67 10.21
C LYS A 201 -13.47 14.02 8.71
N PRO A 202 -12.50 14.83 8.24
CA PRO A 202 -11.44 15.51 9.00
C PRO A 202 -11.97 16.70 9.83
N ASN A 203 -11.33 16.99 10.97
CA ASN A 203 -11.65 18.11 11.84
C ASN A 203 -10.71 19.30 11.58
N TYR A 204 -11.23 20.34 10.92
CA TYR A 204 -10.45 21.44 10.31
C TYR A 204 -9.72 22.41 11.26
N ILE A 205 -9.60 22.09 12.55
CA ILE A 205 -9.16 23.01 13.61
C ILE A 205 -7.62 23.16 13.71
N ALA A 206 -6.82 22.15 13.39
CA ALA A 206 -5.36 22.17 13.59
C ALA A 206 -4.56 22.70 12.37
N LEU A 207 -3.50 23.49 12.58
CA LEU A 207 -2.74 24.15 11.50
C LEU A 207 -1.89 23.20 10.64
N LYS A 208 -1.36 22.10 11.21
CA LYS A 208 -0.63 21.05 10.48
C LYS A 208 -1.28 19.71 10.78
N VAL A 209 -1.84 19.08 9.75
CA VAL A 209 -2.63 17.86 9.91
C VAL A 209 -2.13 16.79 8.97
N CYS A 210 -1.85 15.64 9.56
CA CYS A 210 -1.38 14.43 8.91
C CYS A 210 -2.36 13.30 9.22
N VAL A 211 -2.41 12.28 8.38
CA VAL A 211 -3.45 11.25 8.50
C VAL A 211 -2.88 9.97 9.05
N ALA A 212 -3.58 9.45 10.06
CA ALA A 212 -3.34 8.12 10.58
C ALA A 212 -4.56 7.22 10.33
N VAL A 213 -4.30 5.93 10.11
CA VAL A 213 -5.35 4.91 10.16
C VAL A 213 -5.61 4.56 11.62
N ALA A 214 -6.88 4.55 12.02
CA ALA A 214 -7.38 4.17 13.33
C ALA A 214 -7.93 2.74 13.28
N PHE A 215 -7.14 1.77 13.74
CA PHE A 215 -7.50 0.35 13.64
C PHE A 215 -8.52 -0.09 14.69
N ASP A 216 -8.61 0.64 15.80
CA ASP A 216 -9.70 0.52 16.77
C ASP A 216 -11.05 1.02 16.22
N ASN A 217 -11.04 1.74 15.09
CA ASN A 217 -12.21 2.22 14.38
C ASN A 217 -12.31 1.60 12.97
N SER A 218 -12.12 0.28 12.87
CA SER A 218 -12.28 -0.48 11.62
C SER A 218 -11.39 0.00 10.46
N GLY A 219 -10.22 0.57 10.78
CA GLY A 219 -9.30 1.10 9.78
C GLY A 219 -9.75 2.41 9.15
N LYS A 220 -10.71 3.13 9.77
CA LYS A 220 -11.08 4.48 9.36
C LYS A 220 -9.96 5.48 9.66
N TRP A 221 -9.92 6.57 8.92
CA TRP A 221 -8.82 7.53 8.98
C TRP A 221 -9.13 8.68 9.92
N GLU A 222 -8.12 9.11 10.66
CA GLU A 222 -8.16 10.27 11.52
C GLU A 222 -7.08 11.27 11.16
N ASP A 223 -7.45 12.52 11.28
CA ASP A 223 -6.61 13.67 11.05
C ASP A 223 -6.00 14.11 12.39
N LEU A 224 -4.67 14.06 12.48
CA LEU A 224 -3.90 14.23 13.72
C LEU A 224 -2.80 15.26 13.53
N ASP A 225 -2.30 15.83 14.63
CA ASP A 225 -1.14 16.71 14.62
C ASP A 225 0.10 15.94 14.13
N CYS A 226 0.71 16.41 13.04
CA CYS A 226 1.89 15.81 12.42
C CYS A 226 3.09 15.65 13.37
N GLY A 227 3.17 16.45 14.44
CA GLY A 227 4.21 16.38 15.46
C GLY A 227 4.03 15.23 16.47
N LEU A 228 2.88 14.55 16.47
CA LEU A 228 2.68 13.36 17.30
C LEU A 228 3.58 12.22 16.81
N LYS A 229 4.15 11.49 17.76
CA LYS A 229 4.89 10.27 17.44
C LYS A 229 3.92 9.09 17.37
N LYS A 230 3.96 8.35 16.27
CA LYS A 230 3.17 7.13 16.03
C LYS A 230 3.99 6.09 15.26
N PRO A 231 3.65 4.80 15.40
CA PRO A 231 4.05 3.80 14.42
C PRO A 231 3.49 4.16 13.04
N PHE A 232 4.01 3.56 11.99
CA PHE A 232 3.71 4.00 10.62
C PHE A 232 3.82 2.87 9.61
N ILE A 233 3.20 3.08 8.46
CA ILE A 233 3.10 2.08 7.41
C ILE A 233 3.81 2.63 6.18
N CYS A 234 4.85 1.94 5.75
CA CYS A 234 5.50 2.21 4.47
C CYS A 234 4.85 1.35 3.38
N TYR A 235 5.06 1.73 2.12
CA TYR A 235 4.86 0.83 1.01
C TYR A 235 6.14 0.72 0.19
N GLY A 236 6.28 -0.41 -0.49
CA GLY A 236 7.37 -0.68 -1.40
C GLY A 236 6.90 -1.55 -2.57
N PRO A 237 7.72 -1.71 -3.63
CA PRO A 237 7.47 -2.72 -4.64
C PRO A 237 7.31 -4.10 -3.95
N VAL A 238 6.54 -5.03 -4.55
CA VAL A 238 6.63 -6.44 -4.15
C VAL A 238 8.09 -6.84 -4.25
N VAL A 239 8.78 -6.88 -3.13
CA VAL A 239 10.10 -7.48 -3.07
C VAL A 239 9.77 -8.98 -3.05
N PRO A 240 10.08 -9.75 -4.12
CA PRO A 240 9.98 -11.19 -4.00
C PRO A 240 10.92 -11.57 -2.86
N VAL A 241 10.35 -12.00 -1.74
CA VAL A 241 11.14 -12.41 -0.58
C VAL A 241 11.97 -13.60 -1.03
N SER A 242 13.26 -13.38 -1.28
CA SER A 242 14.15 -14.45 -1.68
C SER A 242 14.45 -15.27 -0.43
N MET A 243 13.68 -16.34 -0.22
CA MET A 243 13.93 -17.30 0.84
C MET A 243 15.16 -18.12 0.48
N GLN A 244 16.30 -17.80 1.08
CA GLN A 244 17.49 -18.63 1.03
C GLN A 244 17.50 -19.59 2.22
N VAL A 245 17.79 -20.86 1.95
CA VAL A 245 17.90 -21.87 3.00
C VAL A 245 19.37 -22.14 3.29
N ILE A 246 19.87 -21.69 4.44
CA ILE A 246 21.21 -22.02 4.91
C ILE A 246 21.18 -23.34 5.66
N LYS A 247 21.99 -24.30 5.22
CA LYS A 247 22.21 -25.53 5.97
C LYS A 247 23.23 -25.30 7.07
N VAL A 248 22.88 -25.63 8.31
CA VAL A 248 23.82 -25.58 9.45
C VAL A 248 24.09 -27.00 9.93
N ARG A 249 25.29 -27.26 10.41
CA ARG A 249 25.64 -28.52 11.06
C ARG A 249 26.01 -28.22 12.50
N VAL A 250 25.43 -28.99 13.42
CA VAL A 250 25.70 -28.86 14.85
C VAL A 250 26.16 -30.20 15.37
N GLN A 251 27.29 -30.19 16.09
CA GLN A 251 27.72 -31.34 16.86
C GLN A 251 26.92 -31.35 18.16
N GLU A 252 26.21 -32.45 18.40
CA GLU A 252 25.36 -32.62 19.58
C GLU A 252 26.19 -32.46 20.87
N PRO A 253 25.95 -31.42 21.68
CA PRO A 253 26.54 -31.32 23.00
C PRO A 253 25.96 -32.42 23.89
N ASN A 254 26.79 -33.01 24.75
CA ASN A 254 26.44 -34.17 25.59
C ASN A 254 25.05 -34.03 26.25
N GLY A 255 24.06 -34.78 25.74
CA GLY A 255 22.73 -34.91 26.32
C GLY A 255 21.77 -33.72 26.12
N VAL A 256 22.12 -32.75 25.27
CA VAL A 256 21.24 -31.60 24.99
C VAL A 256 20.25 -31.95 23.88
N ASP A 257 18.96 -31.75 24.14
CA ASP A 257 17.93 -31.82 23.10
C ASP A 257 18.02 -30.58 22.20
N LEU A 258 18.40 -30.77 20.94
CA LEU A 258 18.54 -29.67 19.98
C LEU A 258 17.20 -29.12 19.49
N ASN A 259 16.09 -29.83 19.71
CA ASN A 259 14.75 -29.37 19.36
C ASN A 259 14.02 -28.72 20.56
N ASP A 260 14.71 -28.57 21.70
CA ASP A 260 14.20 -27.78 22.82
C ASP A 260 14.04 -26.31 22.43
N GLN A 261 12.93 -25.69 22.84
CA GLN A 261 12.60 -24.32 22.45
C GLN A 261 13.62 -23.30 22.97
N ALA A 262 14.10 -23.45 24.22
CA ALA A 262 15.08 -22.52 24.78
C ALA A 262 16.44 -22.66 24.07
N PHE A 263 16.82 -23.88 23.69
CA PHE A 263 17.99 -24.11 22.86
C PHE A 263 17.85 -23.48 21.46
N LEU A 264 16.71 -23.69 20.80
CA LEU A 264 16.41 -23.12 19.49
C LEU A 264 16.45 -21.59 19.52
N ASP A 265 15.89 -20.95 20.54
CA ASP A 265 15.88 -19.49 20.68
C ASP A 265 17.30 -18.95 20.91
N ALA A 266 18.08 -19.57 21.80
CA ALA A 266 19.47 -19.19 22.04
C ALA A 266 20.34 -19.31 20.78
N MET A 267 20.17 -20.39 20.02
CA MET A 267 20.89 -20.61 18.77
C MET A 267 20.46 -19.62 17.68
N LEU A 268 19.18 -19.24 17.61
CA LEU A 268 18.69 -18.27 16.64
C LEU A 268 19.29 -16.88 16.90
N VAL A 269 19.43 -16.50 18.17
CA VAL A 269 20.11 -15.25 18.57
C VAL A 269 21.56 -15.24 18.11
N GLU A 270 22.30 -16.33 18.36
CA GLU A 270 23.71 -16.43 17.96
C GLU A 270 23.87 -16.50 16.43
N ALA A 271 22.98 -17.19 15.72
CA ALA A 271 22.97 -17.23 14.27
C ALA A 271 22.73 -15.84 13.67
N LYS A 272 21.75 -15.08 14.18
CA LYS A 272 21.49 -13.70 13.76
C LYS A 272 22.71 -12.80 13.97
N LYS A 273 23.37 -12.92 15.13
CA LYS A 273 24.59 -12.17 15.43
C LYS A 273 25.72 -12.47 14.45
N ASN A 274 25.95 -13.75 14.13
CA ASN A 274 27.00 -14.15 13.19
C ASN A 274 26.67 -13.73 11.75
N LEU A 275 25.40 -13.79 11.34
CA LEU A 275 24.97 -13.31 10.03
C LEU A 275 25.10 -11.79 9.91
N ARG A 276 24.78 -11.03 10.96
CA ARG A 276 25.04 -9.59 11.03
C ARG A 276 26.52 -9.25 10.84
N ALA A 277 27.41 -9.99 11.50
CA ALA A 277 28.86 -9.82 11.33
C ALA A 277 29.33 -10.11 9.89
N GLN A 278 28.55 -10.86 9.11
CA GLN A 278 28.80 -11.15 7.69
C GLN A 278 28.07 -10.18 6.74
N GLY A 279 27.45 -9.12 7.26
CA GLY A 279 26.81 -8.08 6.46
C GLY A 279 25.32 -8.30 6.16
N LEU A 280 24.64 -9.19 6.91
CA LEU A 280 23.19 -9.30 6.83
C LEU A 280 22.53 -8.04 7.40
N ASP A 281 21.61 -7.45 6.64
CA ASP A 281 20.82 -6.28 7.03
C ASP A 281 19.90 -6.60 8.23
N ASP A 282 19.72 -5.61 9.12
CA ASP A 282 18.85 -5.72 10.30
C ASP A 282 17.37 -5.88 9.95
N ASN A 283 16.97 -5.50 8.74
CA ASN A 283 15.61 -5.71 8.23
C ASN A 283 15.32 -7.16 7.80
N VAL A 284 16.31 -8.05 7.81
CA VAL A 284 16.14 -9.45 7.40
C VAL A 284 15.56 -10.30 8.52
N GLN A 285 14.39 -10.89 8.26
CA GLN A 285 13.81 -11.90 9.15
C GLN A 285 14.53 -13.25 8.99
N VAL A 286 14.95 -13.81 10.13
CA VAL A 286 15.59 -15.14 10.23
C VAL A 286 14.77 -16.00 11.17
N ALA A 287 14.41 -17.21 10.71
CA ALA A 287 13.60 -18.16 11.47
C ALA A 287 14.00 -19.61 11.20
N TRP A 288 13.65 -20.49 12.13
CA TRP A 288 13.80 -21.94 11.98
C TRP A 288 12.78 -22.52 11.01
N ARG A 289 13.24 -23.37 10.09
CA ARG A 289 12.34 -24.19 9.29
C ARG A 289 11.95 -25.44 10.07
N LYS A 290 10.68 -25.51 10.50
CA LYS A 290 10.10 -26.76 11.00
C LYS A 290 9.79 -27.69 9.82
N GLN A 291 10.15 -28.96 9.95
CA GLN A 291 9.74 -30.01 9.03
C GLN A 291 8.29 -30.45 9.33
N PRO A 292 7.64 -31.28 8.47
CA PRO A 292 6.27 -31.73 8.69
C PRO A 292 6.04 -32.46 10.03
N ASP A 293 7.10 -33.01 10.63
CA ASP A 293 7.10 -33.64 11.95
C ASP A 293 7.21 -32.63 13.12
N GLY A 294 7.27 -31.34 12.83
CA GLY A 294 7.42 -30.25 13.80
C GLY A 294 8.85 -30.03 14.30
N GLN A 295 9.82 -30.86 13.90
CA GLN A 295 11.21 -30.77 14.34
C GLN A 295 12.04 -29.85 13.43
N VAL A 296 13.11 -29.31 13.99
CA VAL A 296 14.05 -28.40 13.32
C VAL A 296 15.38 -29.10 13.02
N PHE A 297 15.88 -29.91 13.95
CA PHE A 297 17.10 -30.69 13.80
C PHE A 297 16.82 -32.17 13.57
N HIS A 298 17.47 -32.73 12.55
CA HIS A 298 17.43 -34.15 12.24
C HIS A 298 18.83 -34.73 12.25
N LYS A 299 18.95 -36.00 12.67
CA LYS A 299 20.20 -36.75 12.50
C LYS A 299 20.41 -36.98 11.01
N GLU A 300 21.61 -36.68 10.52
CA GLU A 300 21.97 -37.03 9.14
C GLU A 300 21.97 -38.57 9.07
N GLU A 301 21.02 -39.16 8.33
CA GLU A 301 20.99 -40.60 8.11
C GLU A 301 22.27 -41.03 7.40
N GLU A 302 22.94 -42.07 7.93
CA GLU A 302 24.25 -42.53 7.46
C GLU A 302 24.24 -43.08 6.02
N GLU A 303 23.06 -43.27 5.42
CA GLU A 303 22.93 -43.93 4.11
C GLU A 303 23.53 -43.14 2.93
N LYS A 304 23.80 -41.83 3.07
CA LYS A 304 24.49 -41.05 2.02
C LYS A 304 26.01 -40.97 2.16
N LYS A 305 26.60 -41.46 3.26
CA LYS A 305 28.06 -41.45 3.42
C LYS A 305 28.75 -42.48 2.52
N LYS A 306 28.09 -43.60 2.20
CA LYS A 306 28.63 -44.60 1.26
C LYS A 306 28.75 -44.12 -0.20
N LYS A 307 28.02 -43.10 -0.63
CA LYS A 307 28.09 -42.60 -2.02
C LYS A 307 29.10 -41.47 -2.25
N ARG A 308 29.71 -40.92 -1.20
CA ARG A 308 30.71 -39.84 -1.33
C ARG A 308 32.16 -40.32 -1.18
N ASP A 309 32.36 -41.52 -0.62
CA ASP A 309 33.67 -42.15 -0.49
C ASP A 309 33.94 -43.21 -1.60
N GLU A 310 33.02 -43.35 -2.57
CA GLU A 310 33.16 -44.22 -3.76
C GLU A 310 33.18 -43.42 -5.10
N LEU A 311 33.54 -42.13 -5.08
CA LEU A 311 33.71 -41.31 -6.29
C LEU A 311 35.00 -40.50 -6.26
#